data_AF-A0A3N5GEI8-F1
#
_entry.id   AF-A0A3N5GEI8-F1
#
_cell.length_a   1.000
_cell.length_b   1.000
_cell.length_c   1.000
_cell.angle_alpha   90.00
_cell.angle_beta   90.00
_cell.angle_gamma   90.00
#
_symmetry.space_group_name_H-M   'P 1'
#
loop_
_entity.id
_entity.type
_entity.pdbx_description
1 polymer ?
#
loop_
_entity_poly.entity_id
_entity_poly.type
_entity_poly.pdbx_seq_one_letter_code
_entity_poly.pdbx_strand_id
1 'polypeptide(L)'
;MGIDEDTAALLSGDGVLSDLGAGAVMVVDASGMRFTDSHAIHRGQPVAMMGLKVDFLTTGCKYDLKKREGIVPPPMVHFDPMDRRAPARPPVLLEEMPVGEEGDGGE
;
A
#
# COMPACT_ATOMS: atom_id res chain seq x y z
N MET A 1 7.51 -2.22 -8.56
CA MET A 1 7.28 -1.41 -7.35
C MET A 1 8.59 -0.74 -6.99
N GLY A 2 8.53 0.52 -6.60
CA GLY A 2 9.63 1.18 -5.87
C GLY A 2 9.41 0.98 -4.37
N ILE A 3 10.47 0.73 -3.62
CA ILE A 3 10.43 0.60 -2.17
C ILE A 3 11.53 1.50 -1.65
N ASP A 4 11.19 2.40 -0.73
CA ASP A 4 12.17 3.29 -0.10
C ASP A 4 13.09 2.53 0.88
N GLU A 5 14.15 3.20 1.33
CA GLU A 5 14.98 2.69 2.42
C GLU A 5 14.15 2.52 3.71
N ASP A 6 14.56 1.58 4.57
CA ASP A 6 13.88 1.28 5.84
C ASP A 6 12.36 1.02 5.65
N THR A 7 12.01 0.42 4.51
CA THR A 7 10.64 0.10 4.11
C THR A 7 10.58 -1.30 3.51
N ALA A 8 9.52 -2.02 3.83
CA ALA A 8 9.19 -3.32 3.26
C ALA A 8 7.77 -3.28 2.68
N ALA A 9 7.57 -4.02 1.59
CA ALA A 9 6.25 -4.25 1.02
C ALA A 9 5.82 -5.68 1.39
N LEU A 10 4.79 -5.80 2.23
CA LEU A 10 4.25 -7.08 2.66
C LEU A 10 3.11 -7.49 1.73
N LEU A 11 3.17 -8.71 1.21
CA LEU A 11 2.12 -9.29 0.37
C LEU A 11 1.39 -10.41 1.11
N SER A 12 0.11 -10.19 1.39
CA SER A 12 -0.77 -11.17 2.00
C SER A 12 -1.24 -12.22 0.99
N GLY A 13 -1.64 -13.41 1.48
CA GLY A 13 -2.11 -14.51 0.63
C GLY A 13 -3.41 -14.22 -0.13
N ASP A 14 -4.17 -13.21 0.28
CA ASP A 14 -5.35 -12.70 -0.41
C ASP A 14 -5.02 -11.75 -1.58
N GLY A 15 -3.77 -11.35 -1.73
CA GLY A 15 -3.29 -10.45 -2.78
C GLY A 15 -3.29 -8.97 -2.39
N VAL A 16 -3.42 -8.65 -1.10
CA VAL A 16 -3.31 -7.27 -0.60
C VAL A 16 -1.86 -6.97 -0.22
N LEU A 17 -1.36 -5.85 -0.74
CA LEU A 17 -0.07 -5.28 -0.39
C LEU A 17 -0.23 -4.24 0.72
N SER A 18 0.68 -4.20 1.69
CA SER A 18 0.79 -3.13 2.69
C SER A 18 2.24 -2.68 2.87
N ASP A 19 2.46 -1.43 3.25
CA ASP A 19 3.78 -0.95 3.64
C ASP A 19 4.09 -1.30 5.10
N LEU A 20 5.37 -1.49 5.39
CA LEU A 20 5.91 -1.54 6.74
C LEU A 20 7.23 -0.78 6.74
N GLY A 21 7.31 0.32 7.48
CA GLY A 21 8.55 1.10 7.58
C GLY A 21 8.30 2.59 7.67
N ALA A 22 9.38 3.36 7.53
CA ALA A 22 9.35 4.83 7.64
C ALA A 22 9.16 5.55 6.30
N GLY A 23 9.36 4.87 5.17
CA GLY A 23 9.22 5.42 3.83
C GLY A 23 7.91 5.05 3.15
N ALA A 24 7.95 4.95 1.82
CA ALA A 24 6.80 4.60 1.01
C ALA A 24 7.06 3.42 0.06
N VAL A 25 5.96 2.78 -0.36
CA VAL A 25 5.96 1.84 -1.48
C VAL A 25 5.27 2.50 -2.67
N MET A 26 5.98 2.63 -3.78
CA MET A 26 5.45 3.14 -5.05
C MET A 26 4.97 1.98 -5.93
N VAL A 27 3.67 1.96 -6.24
CA VAL A 27 3.08 1.06 -7.22
C VAL A 27 2.90 1.81 -8.53
N VAL A 28 3.60 1.36 -9.57
CA VAL A 28 3.44 1.85 -10.94
C VAL A 28 2.67 0.79 -11.72
N ASP A 29 1.48 1.14 -12.18
CA ASP A 29 0.63 0.29 -13.01
C ASP A 29 0.54 0.82 -14.44
N ALA A 30 1.03 0.01 -15.38
CA ALA A 30 1.00 0.28 -16.80
C ALA A 30 -0.13 -0.46 -17.56
N SER A 31 -1.04 -1.18 -16.90
CA SER A 31 -2.11 -1.91 -17.60
C SER A 31 -3.09 -0.98 -18.33
N GLY A 32 -3.22 0.27 -17.88
CA GLY A 32 -4.00 1.31 -18.56
C GLY A 32 -3.18 2.18 -19.53
N MET A 33 -1.90 1.88 -19.74
CA MET A 33 -1.02 2.71 -20.57
C MET A 33 -1.47 2.67 -22.04
N ARG A 34 -1.65 3.84 -22.64
CA ARG A 34 -2.17 4.00 -24.00
C ARG A 34 -1.09 4.20 -25.05
N PHE A 35 0.10 4.63 -24.64
CA PHE A 35 1.21 4.89 -25.56
C PHE A 35 2.56 4.80 -24.85
N THR A 36 3.53 4.20 -25.55
CA THR A 36 4.96 4.28 -25.23
C THR A 36 5.81 4.25 -26.50
N ASP A 37 6.89 5.04 -26.54
CA ASP A 37 7.89 5.04 -27.62
C ASP A 37 9.13 4.20 -27.28
N SER A 38 9.10 3.43 -26.18
CA SER A 38 10.24 2.64 -25.68
C SER A 38 10.85 1.67 -26.69
N HIS A 39 10.10 1.32 -27.74
CA HIS A 39 10.54 0.43 -28.82
C HIS A 39 11.39 1.11 -29.90
N ALA A 40 11.32 2.44 -30.02
CA ALA A 40 11.92 3.22 -31.09
C ALA A 40 13.09 4.12 -30.63
N ILE A 41 13.22 4.35 -29.32
CA ILE A 41 14.24 5.24 -28.76
C ILE A 41 15.60 4.53 -28.54
N HIS A 42 16.68 5.30 -28.56
CA HIS A 42 18.03 4.82 -28.26
C HIS A 42 18.39 4.95 -26.77
N ARG A 43 19.44 4.24 -26.35
CA ARG A 43 19.96 4.33 -24.98
C ARG A 43 20.33 5.77 -24.64
N GLY A 44 19.89 6.24 -23.47
CA GLY A 44 20.12 7.60 -22.99
C GLY A 44 19.11 8.64 -23.50
N GLN A 45 18.16 8.25 -24.35
CA GLN A 45 17.02 9.10 -24.70
C GLN A 45 15.89 8.93 -23.68
N PRO A 46 15.08 9.98 -23.44
CA PRO A 46 13.89 9.88 -22.59
C PRO A 46 12.84 8.95 -23.20
N VAL A 47 12.04 8.29 -22.35
CA VAL A 47 10.91 7.43 -22.74
C VAL A 47 9.61 8.19 -22.51
N ALA A 48 8.75 8.23 -23.52
CA ALA A 48 7.39 8.73 -23.40
C ALA A 48 6.47 7.61 -22.86
N MET A 49 5.72 7.83 -21.77
CA MET A 49 4.71 6.89 -21.25
C MET A 49 3.43 7.62 -20.86
N MET A 50 2.31 7.29 -21.51
CA MET A 50 1.03 8.02 -21.38
C MET A 50 -0.06 7.11 -20.82
N GLY A 51 -0.64 7.51 -19.68
CA GLY A 51 -1.70 6.75 -19.01
C GLY A 51 -1.18 5.75 -17.96
N LEU A 52 -0.01 6.02 -17.37
CA LEU A 52 0.41 5.31 -16.16
C LEU A 52 -0.49 5.71 -14.98
N LYS A 53 -0.86 4.72 -14.17
CA LYS A 53 -1.39 4.93 -12.83
C LYS A 53 -0.24 4.77 -11.83
N VAL A 54 -0.11 5.70 -10.90
CA VAL A 54 0.91 5.65 -9.86
C VAL A 54 0.24 5.88 -8.51
N ASP A 55 0.37 4.91 -7.61
CA ASP A 55 -0.08 5.00 -6.23
C ASP A 55 1.15 4.97 -5.30
N PHE A 56 1.24 5.94 -4.39
CA PHE A 56 2.23 5.96 -3.32
C PHE A 56 1.57 5.49 -2.02
N LEU A 57 2.04 4.38 -1.48
CA LEU A 57 1.58 3.81 -0.22
C LEU A 57 2.47 4.30 0.89
N THR A 58 1.89 5.08 1.80
CA THR A 58 2.48 5.45 3.09
C THR A 58 1.73 4.72 4.20
N THR A 59 2.26 4.77 5.41
CA THR A 59 1.76 4.02 6.56
C THR A 59 0.23 3.97 6.64
N GLY A 60 -0.30 2.75 6.57
CA GLY A 60 -1.73 2.46 6.69
C GLY A 60 -2.46 2.36 5.34
N CYS A 61 -1.85 2.81 4.24
CA CYS A 61 -2.35 2.51 2.90
C CYS A 61 -2.17 1.03 2.57
N LYS A 62 -3.11 0.46 1.83
CA LYS A 62 -2.99 -0.88 1.25
C LYS A 62 -3.21 -0.83 -0.26
N TYR A 63 -2.87 -1.89 -0.98
CA TYR A 63 -3.14 -2.01 -2.42
C TYR A 63 -3.67 -3.40 -2.75
N ASP A 64 -4.85 -3.48 -3.37
CA ASP A 64 -5.41 -4.73 -3.87
C ASP A 64 -4.79 -5.02 -5.26
N LEU A 65 -3.90 -6.02 -5.34
CA LEU A 65 -3.21 -6.36 -6.59
C LEU A 65 -4.15 -6.97 -7.64
N LYS A 66 -5.26 -7.59 -7.23
CA LYS A 66 -6.22 -8.20 -8.15
C LYS A 66 -7.07 -7.12 -8.81
N LYS A 67 -7.53 -6.14 -8.04
CA LYS A 67 -8.30 -4.99 -8.55
C LYS A 67 -7.43 -3.89 -9.13
N ARG A 68 -6.14 -3.87 -8.78
CA ARG A 68 -5.18 -2.82 -9.12
C ARG A 68 -5.60 -1.46 -8.55
N GLU A 69 -6.01 -1.46 -7.29
CA GLU A 69 -6.57 -0.29 -6.60
C GLU A 69 -5.92 -0.06 -5.24
N GLY A 70 -5.60 1.20 -4.96
CA GLY A 70 -5.19 1.64 -3.64
C GLY A 70 -6.38 1.66 -2.68
N ILE A 71 -6.16 1.18 -1.47
CA ILE A 71 -7.10 1.20 -0.36
C ILE A 71 -6.60 2.25 0.62
N VAL A 72 -7.38 3.32 0.77
CA VAL A 72 -7.06 4.41 1.69
C VAL A 72 -7.24 3.94 3.14
N PRO A 73 -6.36 4.35 4.06
CA PRO A 73 -6.58 4.09 5.48
C PRO A 73 -7.87 4.77 5.94
N PRO A 74 -8.48 4.30 7.05
CA PRO A 74 -9.50 5.08 7.73
C PRO A 74 -8.96 6.50 8.03
N PRO A 75 -9.83 7.52 8.10
CA PRO A 75 -9.40 8.89 8.32
C PRO A 75 -8.49 8.94 9.55
N MET A 76 -7.21 9.22 9.32
CA MET A 76 -6.26 9.42 10.40
C MET A 76 -6.76 10.62 11.20
N VAL A 77 -7.07 10.40 12.47
CA VAL A 77 -7.25 11.49 13.42
C VAL A 77 -5.94 12.27 13.43
N HIS A 78 -5.95 13.45 12.84
CA HIS A 78 -4.83 14.38 12.95
C HIS A 78 -4.68 14.71 14.42
N PHE A 79 -3.70 14.08 15.07
CA PHE A 79 -3.31 14.44 16.42
C PHE A 79 -2.50 15.72 16.28
N ASP A 80 -3.11 16.87 16.54
CA ASP A 80 -2.36 18.11 16.72
C ASP A 80 -1.56 17.97 18.03
N PRO A 81 -0.22 17.88 17.99
CA PRO A 81 0.58 17.74 19.20
C PRO A 81 0.50 18.97 20.13
N MET A 82 -0.05 20.10 19.66
CA MET A 82 -0.39 21.26 20.49
C MET A 82 -1.85 21.28 20.97
N ASP A 83 -2.73 20.40 20.48
CA ASP A 83 -4.09 20.28 20.99
C ASP A 83 -4.07 19.56 22.34
N ARG A 84 -4.15 20.37 23.41
CA ARG A 84 -4.08 19.93 24.81
C ARG A 84 -5.33 19.19 25.28
N ARG A 85 -6.36 19.01 24.43
CA ARG A 85 -7.47 18.12 24.76
C ARG A 85 -6.99 16.69 24.61
N ALA A 86 -6.79 16.01 25.73
CA ALA A 86 -6.55 14.57 25.74
C ALA A 86 -7.63 13.87 24.88
N PRO A 87 -7.25 13.01 23.91
CA PRO A 87 -8.23 12.25 23.16
C PRO A 87 -9.01 11.38 24.16
N ALA A 88 -10.34 11.43 24.09
CA ALA A 88 -11.23 10.73 25.05
C ALA A 88 -11.02 9.20 25.05
N ARG A 89 -10.33 8.67 24.03
CA ARG A 89 -9.74 7.34 23.95
C ARG A 89 -8.63 7.34 22.89
N PRO A 90 -7.50 6.65 23.10
CA PRO A 90 -6.53 6.43 22.03
C PRO A 90 -7.17 5.57 20.93
N PRO A 91 -6.92 5.85 19.64
CA PRO A 91 -7.36 4.97 18.55
C PRO A 91 -6.58 3.66 18.67
N VAL A 92 -7.27 2.61 19.11
CA VAL A 92 -6.71 1.26 19.16
C VAL A 92 -6.91 0.65 17.78
N LEU A 93 -5.83 0.38 17.05
CA LEU A 93 -5.90 -0.49 15.88
C LEU A 93 -6.00 -1.93 16.39
N LEU A 94 -7.22 -2.46 16.48
CA LEU A 94 -7.44 -3.87 16.76
C LEU A 94 -7.25 -4.65 15.45
N GLU A 95 -6.03 -5.12 15.20
CA GLU A 95 -5.85 -6.25 14.28
C GLU A 95 -6.37 -7.49 15.00
N GLU A 96 -7.63 -7.86 14.77
CA GLU A 96 -8.13 -9.16 15.21
C GLU A 96 -7.56 -10.24 14.28
N MET A 97 -6.53 -10.94 14.76
CA MET A 97 -6.07 -12.18 14.15
C MET A 97 -7.12 -13.26 14.38
N PRO A 98 -7.72 -13.88 13.34
CA PRO A 98 -8.63 -14.99 13.54
C PRO A 98 -7.85 -16.16 14.15
N VAL A 99 -8.19 -16.53 15.38
CA VAL A 99 -7.73 -17.76 16.01
C VAL A 99 -8.38 -18.91 15.25
N GLY A 100 -7.57 -19.70 14.54
CA GLY A 100 -8.04 -20.91 13.86
C GLY A 100 -8.63 -21.88 14.88
N GLU A 101 -9.83 -22.39 14.61
CA GLU A 101 -10.45 -23.43 15.43
C GLU A 101 -9.55 -24.68 15.43
N GLU A 102 -9.04 -25.04 16.60
CA GLU A 102 -8.51 -26.38 16.84
C GLU A 102 -9.67 -27.36 16.71
N GLY A 103 -9.70 -28.10 15.60
CA GLY A 103 -10.58 -29.25 15.44
C GLY A 103 -10.24 -30.29 16.49
N ASP A 104 -11.16 -30.44 17.46
CA ASP A 104 -11.15 -31.48 18.47
C ASP A 104 -11.14 -32.87 17.82
N GLY A 105 -10.14 -33.67 18.20
CA GLY A 105 -10.08 -35.08 17.86
C GLY A 105 -11.10 -35.83 18.71
N GLY A 106 -12.10 -36.43 18.07
CA GLY A 106 -13.07 -37.31 18.71
C GLY A 106 -13.61 -38.37 17.76
N GLU A 107 -13.08 -39.59 17.94
CA GLU A 107 -13.46 -40.93 17.45
C GLU A 107 -13.82 -41.18 15.97
#